data_AF-A0A2C9UWT3-F1
#
_entry.id   AF-A0A2C9UWT3-F1
#
_cell.length_a   1.000
_cell.length_b   1.000
_cell.length_c   1.000
_cell.angle_alpha   90.00
_cell.angle_beta   90.00
_cell.angle_gamma   90.00
#
_symmetry.space_group_name_H-M   'P 1'
#
loop_
_entity.id
_entity.type
_entity.pdbx_description
1 polymer ?
#
loop_
_entity_poly.entity_id
_entity_poly.type
_entity_poly.pdbx_seq_one_letter_code
_entity_poly.pdbx_strand_id
1 'polypeptide(L)'
;MEQLPHYMKICYLSLHNSINEIAFDILRQQGDYILPCLKKAHTGYTPSLQEYIDNAWISISGPVMLVHAYFLINSPIANDASKCLKEYSNIIRCASMVLRLANDLGTSSIWKEMNKERTSNSSFSETFINIAFNLARMAQCMYQHGDGHGIGNCETKERVVSLLIQPIP
;
A
#
# COMPACT_ATOMS: atom_id res chain seq x y z
N MET A 1 -9.54 -19.70 21.33
CA MET A 1 -8.43 -18.91 21.91
C MET A 1 -7.54 -19.74 22.82
N GLU A 2 -8.07 -20.55 23.74
CA GLU A 2 -7.25 -21.29 24.72
C GLU A 2 -6.23 -22.26 24.12
N GLN A 3 -6.55 -22.85 22.96
CA GLN A 3 -5.69 -23.81 22.25
C GLN A 3 -4.56 -23.17 21.41
N LEU A 4 -4.53 -21.83 21.28
CA LEU A 4 -3.50 -21.17 20.48
C LEU A 4 -2.18 -20.98 21.27
N PRO A 5 -1.02 -21.04 20.59
CA PRO A 5 0.25 -20.60 21.16
C PRO A 5 0.16 -19.17 21.72
N HIS A 6 0.92 -18.87 22.77
CA HIS A 6 0.80 -17.60 23.48
C HIS A 6 1.03 -16.38 22.57
N TYR A 7 2.02 -16.43 21.67
CA TYR A 7 2.28 -15.35 20.70
C TYR A 7 1.11 -15.12 19.73
N MET A 8 0.44 -16.20 19.29
CA MET A 8 -0.73 -16.11 18.42
C MET A 8 -1.93 -15.51 19.15
N LYS A 9 -2.08 -15.79 20.46
CA LYS A 9 -3.13 -15.17 21.28
C LYS A 9 -3.00 -13.65 21.27
N ILE A 10 -1.78 -13.13 21.49
CA ILE A 10 -1.52 -11.68 21.53
C ILE A 10 -1.81 -11.04 20.16
N CYS A 11 -1.29 -11.61 19.07
CA CYS A 11 -1.55 -11.08 17.73
C CYS A 11 -3.03 -11.16 17.35
N TYR A 12 -3.69 -12.28 17.65
CA TYR A 12 -5.12 -12.47 17.38
C TYR A 12 -5.98 -11.50 18.17
N LEU A 13 -5.74 -11.33 19.48
CA LEU A 13 -6.48 -10.38 20.31
C LEU A 13 -6.29 -8.94 19.82
N SER A 14 -5.04 -8.56 19.53
CA SER A 14 -4.73 -7.21 19.04
C SER A 14 -5.45 -6.95 17.72
N LEU A 15 -5.33 -7.87 16.76
CA LEU A 15 -5.98 -7.74 15.45
C LEU A 15 -7.51 -7.76 15.55
N HIS A 16 -8.07 -8.66 16.37
CA HIS A 16 -9.51 -8.79 16.57
C HIS A 16 -10.11 -7.53 17.21
N ASN A 17 -9.45 -6.99 18.23
CA ASN A 17 -9.90 -5.77 18.90
C ASN A 17 -9.84 -4.59 17.94
N SER A 18 -8.73 -4.40 17.23
CA SER A 18 -8.61 -3.33 16.24
C SER A 18 -9.67 -3.43 15.14
N ILE A 19 -9.93 -4.63 14.60
CA ILE A 19 -10.96 -4.86 13.58
C ILE A 19 -12.36 -4.53 14.11
N ASN A 20 -12.68 -4.92 15.35
CA ASN A 20 -13.97 -4.63 15.96
C ASN A 20 -14.14 -3.14 16.27
N GLU A 21 -13.07 -2.46 16.71
CA GLU A 21 -13.08 -1.01 16.92
C GLU A 21 -13.33 -0.26 15.61
N ILE A 22 -12.61 -0.61 14.53
CA ILE A 22 -12.82 -0.03 13.20
C ILE A 22 -14.26 -0.26 12.72
N ALA A 23 -14.78 -1.48 12.87
CA ALA A 23 -16.15 -1.80 12.47
C ALA A 23 -17.18 -1.02 13.30
N PHE A 24 -16.94 -0.83 14.60
CA PHE A 24 -17.81 -0.07 15.49
C PHE A 24 -17.81 1.43 15.16
N ASP A 25 -16.64 2.01 14.91
CA ASP A 25 -16.52 3.42 14.56
C ASP A 25 -17.22 3.74 13.23
N ILE A 26 -17.08 2.87 12.23
CA ILE A 26 -17.77 3.01 10.94
C ILE A 26 -19.29 2.84 11.11
N LEU A 27 -19.72 1.85 11.90
CA LEU A 27 -21.13 1.69 12.22
C LEU A 27 -21.70 2.93 12.92
N ARG A 28 -20.94 3.55 13.84
CA ARG A 28 -21.36 4.75 14.57
C ARG A 28 -21.43 6.00 13.69
N GLN A 29 -20.49 6.15 12.75
CA GLN A 29 -20.40 7.36 11.91
C GLN A 29 -21.28 7.29 10.66
N GLN A 30 -21.41 6.11 10.05
CA GLN A 30 -22.01 5.92 8.73
C GLN A 30 -23.23 5.00 8.74
N GLY A 31 -23.42 4.21 9.81
CA GLY A 31 -24.52 3.25 9.92
C GLY A 31 -24.25 1.89 9.26
N ASP A 32 -23.08 1.70 8.67
CA ASP A 32 -22.74 0.50 7.91
C ASP A 32 -22.08 -0.59 8.76
N TYR A 33 -22.62 -1.81 8.72
CA TYR A 33 -22.08 -2.97 9.42
C TYR A 33 -21.10 -3.76 8.54
N ILE A 34 -19.81 -3.39 8.61
CA ILE A 34 -18.75 -3.96 7.75
C ILE A 34 -17.99 -5.13 8.37
N LEU A 35 -18.30 -5.52 9.61
CA LEU A 35 -17.58 -6.57 10.35
C LEU A 35 -17.50 -7.93 9.60
N PRO A 36 -18.53 -8.37 8.85
CA PRO A 36 -18.45 -9.59 8.05
C PRO A 36 -17.37 -9.52 6.95
N CYS A 37 -17.16 -8.36 6.34
CA CYS A 37 -16.15 -8.18 5.30
C CYS A 37 -14.73 -8.28 5.87
N LEU A 38 -14.49 -7.70 7.05
CA LEU A 38 -13.19 -7.73 7.71
C LEU A 38 -12.77 -9.15 8.16
N LYS A 39 -13.74 -10.05 8.36
CA LYS A 39 -13.50 -11.44 8.77
C LYS A 39 -13.24 -12.42 7.61
N LYS A 40 -13.40 -12.00 6.35
CA LYS A 40 -13.38 -12.89 5.17
C LYS A 40 -11.97 -13.44 4.83
N ALA A 41 -10.91 -12.94 5.45
CA ALA A 41 -9.52 -13.28 5.14
C ALA A 41 -9.06 -14.68 5.59
N HIS A 42 -9.91 -15.52 6.21
CA HIS A 42 -9.48 -16.78 6.86
C HIS A 42 -10.18 -18.05 6.33
N THR A 43 -10.93 -17.97 5.22
CA THR A 43 -11.80 -19.07 4.79
C THR A 43 -11.17 -20.06 3.79
N GLY A 44 -9.87 -19.94 3.46
CA GLY A 44 -9.24 -20.76 2.41
C GLY A 44 -9.85 -20.54 1.01
N TYR A 45 -10.68 -19.50 0.87
CA TYR A 45 -11.26 -19.07 -0.40
C TYR A 45 -10.17 -18.49 -1.30
N THR A 46 -10.05 -19.01 -2.52
CA THR A 46 -9.19 -18.44 -3.55
C THR A 46 -10.01 -17.42 -4.36
N PRO A 47 -9.74 -16.10 -4.22
CA PRO A 47 -10.44 -15.09 -5.00
C PRO A 47 -10.10 -15.18 -6.48
N SER A 48 -10.98 -14.65 -7.33
CA SER A 48 -10.63 -14.42 -8.74
C SER A 48 -9.50 -13.39 -8.84
N LEU A 49 -8.76 -13.37 -9.97
CA LEU A 49 -7.70 -12.38 -10.17
C LEU A 49 -8.21 -10.95 -10.02
N GLN A 50 -9.40 -10.63 -10.54
CA GLN A 50 -9.98 -9.30 -10.43
C GLN A 50 -10.32 -8.95 -8.97
N GLU A 51 -10.99 -9.86 -8.25
CA GLU A 51 -11.34 -9.67 -6.84
C GLU A 51 -10.09 -9.54 -5.95
N TYR A 52 -9.04 -10.30 -6.26
CA TYR A 52 -7.75 -10.14 -5.62
C TYR A 52 -7.21 -8.74 -5.89
N ILE A 53 -7.07 -8.36 -7.15
CA ILE A 53 -6.46 -7.10 -7.56
C ILE A 53 -7.19 -5.91 -6.94
N ASP A 54 -8.53 -5.90 -6.95
CA ASP A 54 -9.36 -4.83 -6.38
C ASP A 54 -9.09 -4.60 -4.89
N ASN A 55 -8.66 -5.63 -4.15
CA ASN A 55 -8.26 -5.54 -2.74
C ASN A 55 -6.73 -5.40 -2.56
N ALA A 56 -5.95 -5.94 -3.49
CA ALA A 56 -4.51 -6.11 -3.36
C ALA A 56 -3.76 -4.77 -3.41
N TRP A 57 -4.22 -3.82 -4.23
CA TRP A 57 -3.61 -2.49 -4.33
C TRP A 57 -3.87 -1.61 -3.11
N ILE A 58 -4.94 -1.87 -2.36
CA ILE A 58 -5.24 -1.20 -1.09
C ILE A 58 -4.41 -1.84 0.04
N SER A 59 -4.41 -3.17 0.10
CA SER A 59 -3.76 -3.93 1.17
C SER A 59 -2.22 -3.87 1.17
N ILE A 60 -1.58 -3.45 0.07
CA ILE A 60 -0.11 -3.31 0.00
C ILE A 60 0.42 -2.05 0.69
N SER A 61 -0.43 -1.27 1.39
CA SER A 61 -0.10 -0.02 2.08
C SER A 61 0.38 1.14 1.19
N GLY A 62 0.52 0.94 -0.13
CA GLY A 62 0.87 1.98 -1.10
C GLY A 62 0.00 3.26 -0.99
N PRO A 63 -1.35 3.15 -0.91
CA PRO A 63 -2.19 4.33 -0.79
C PRO A 63 -1.95 5.10 0.51
N VAL A 64 -1.77 4.38 1.62
CA VAL A 64 -1.50 4.95 2.94
C VAL A 64 -0.18 5.73 2.93
N MET A 65 0.89 5.12 2.41
CA MET A 65 2.20 5.79 2.28
C MET A 65 2.12 7.08 1.46
N LEU A 66 1.39 7.06 0.35
CA LEU A 66 1.25 8.23 -0.52
C LEU A 66 0.38 9.31 0.12
N VAL A 67 -0.71 8.96 0.78
CA VAL A 67 -1.53 9.93 1.54
C VAL A 67 -0.69 10.62 2.61
N HIS A 68 0.13 9.88 3.36
CA HIS A 68 1.04 10.48 4.34
C HIS A 68 2.06 11.41 3.67
N ALA A 69 2.68 11.00 2.56
CA ALA A 69 3.60 11.85 1.81
C ALA A 69 2.93 13.13 1.29
N TYR A 70 1.67 13.04 0.85
CA TYR A 70 0.88 14.20 0.41
C TYR A 70 0.74 15.24 1.53
N PHE A 71 0.35 14.83 2.73
CA PHE A 71 0.17 15.75 3.87
C PHE A 71 1.49 16.29 4.42
N LEU A 72 2.60 15.55 4.26
CA LEU A 72 3.92 16.03 4.66
C LEU A 72 4.44 17.14 3.71
N ILE A 73 4.02 17.13 2.45
CA ILE A 73 4.56 18.02 1.41
C ILE A 73 3.61 19.17 1.11
N ASN A 74 2.31 18.98 1.25
CA ASN A 74 1.32 20.02 1.08
C ASN A 74 0.95 20.62 2.44
N SER A 75 0.94 21.95 2.54
CA SER A 75 0.51 22.64 3.75
C SER A 75 -0.91 22.20 4.15
N PRO A 76 -1.20 21.96 5.44
CA PRO A 76 -2.49 21.47 5.94
C PRO A 76 -3.70 22.40 5.71
N ILE A 77 -3.50 23.53 5.01
CA ILE A 77 -4.49 24.61 4.85
C ILE A 77 -5.30 24.47 3.53
N ALA A 78 -4.86 23.66 2.57
CA ALA A 78 -5.62 23.46 1.34
C ALA A 78 -6.79 22.48 1.56
N ASN A 79 -8.01 23.01 1.67
CA ASN A 79 -9.28 22.28 1.83
C ASN A 79 -9.63 21.27 0.71
N ASP A 80 -8.71 20.99 -0.21
CA ASP A 80 -8.87 20.06 -1.35
C ASP A 80 -8.39 18.63 -1.05
N ALA A 81 -7.76 18.39 0.10
CA ALA A 81 -7.29 17.05 0.50
C ALA A 81 -8.44 16.02 0.56
N SER A 82 -9.63 16.44 0.99
CA SER A 82 -10.81 15.57 1.06
C SER A 82 -11.27 15.07 -0.31
N LYS A 83 -11.08 15.87 -1.38
CA LYS A 83 -11.45 15.49 -2.75
C LYS A 83 -10.44 14.51 -3.36
N CYS A 84 -9.14 14.74 -3.14
CA CYS A 84 -8.06 13.83 -3.57
C CYS A 84 -8.04 12.48 -2.83
N LEU A 85 -8.56 12.42 -1.60
CA LEU A 85 -8.71 11.16 -0.85
C LEU A 85 -10.01 10.41 -1.16
N LYS A 86 -11.12 11.12 -1.42
CA LYS A 86 -12.42 10.51 -1.71
C LYS A 86 -12.49 9.87 -3.09
N GLU A 87 -11.79 10.44 -4.07
CA GLU A 87 -11.47 9.76 -5.32
C GLU A 87 -10.02 9.28 -5.20
N TYR A 88 -9.80 8.00 -4.85
CA TYR A 88 -8.46 7.41 -4.93
C TYR A 88 -7.90 7.66 -6.33
N SER A 89 -7.07 8.70 -6.45
CA SER A 89 -6.67 9.18 -7.76
C SER A 89 -5.93 8.09 -8.51
N ASN A 90 -6.11 8.07 -9.82
CA ASN A 90 -5.52 7.07 -10.71
C ASN A 90 -4.02 6.89 -10.44
N ILE A 91 -3.29 7.96 -10.12
CA ILE A 91 -1.86 7.88 -9.80
C ILE A 91 -1.56 7.10 -8.50
N ILE A 92 -2.33 7.31 -7.43
CA ILE A 92 -2.18 6.56 -6.16
C ILE A 92 -2.49 5.09 -6.41
N ARG A 93 -3.59 4.82 -7.11
CA ARG A 93 -4.01 3.47 -7.49
C ARG A 93 -2.94 2.79 -8.33
N CYS A 94 -2.44 3.45 -9.38
CA CYS A 94 -1.42 2.89 -10.27
C CYS A 94 -0.09 2.65 -9.54
N ALA A 95 0.40 3.60 -8.75
CA ALA A 95 1.63 3.40 -7.97
C ALA A 95 1.52 2.22 -7.00
N SER A 96 0.38 2.10 -6.33
CA SER A 96 0.10 0.98 -5.42
C SER A 96 -0.06 -0.34 -6.16
N MET A 97 -0.65 -0.31 -7.36
CA MET A 97 -0.73 -1.46 -8.26
C MET A 97 0.66 -1.89 -8.74
N VAL A 98 1.56 -0.97 -9.12
CA VAL A 98 2.95 -1.33 -9.46
C VAL A 98 3.66 -1.92 -8.26
N LEU A 99 3.48 -1.34 -7.07
CA LEU A 99 4.07 -1.87 -5.83
C LEU A 99 3.57 -3.30 -5.55
N ARG A 100 2.26 -3.51 -5.61
CA ARG A 100 1.63 -4.84 -5.46
C ARG A 100 2.15 -5.81 -6.50
N LEU A 101 2.12 -5.43 -7.77
CA LEU A 101 2.54 -6.27 -8.86
C LEU A 101 4.06 -6.53 -8.87
N ALA A 102 4.89 -5.60 -8.39
CA ALA A 102 6.32 -5.83 -8.21
C ALA A 102 6.56 -6.85 -7.10
N ASN A 103 5.87 -6.71 -5.96
CA ASN A 103 5.87 -7.69 -4.89
C ASN A 103 5.39 -9.08 -5.38
N ASP A 104 4.41 -9.09 -6.28
CA ASP A 104 3.78 -10.30 -6.81
C ASP A 104 4.35 -10.77 -8.17
N LEU A 105 5.40 -10.11 -8.70
CA LEU A 105 6.19 -10.52 -9.88
C LEU A 105 5.77 -10.09 -11.35
N GLY A 106 5.09 -8.96 -11.64
CA GLY A 106 4.95 -8.46 -13.04
C GLY A 106 4.24 -7.11 -13.31
N THR A 107 4.87 -6.13 -14.00
CA THR A 107 4.47 -4.69 -13.93
C THR A 107 4.17 -3.92 -15.25
N SER A 108 4.19 -4.53 -16.44
CA SER A 108 4.24 -3.78 -17.73
C SER A 108 3.04 -2.86 -18.05
N SER A 109 1.80 -3.31 -17.85
CA SER A 109 0.61 -2.54 -18.26
C SER A 109 0.35 -1.31 -17.38
N ILE A 110 0.60 -1.41 -16.08
CA ILE A 110 0.33 -0.32 -15.12
C ILE A 110 1.31 0.85 -15.30
N TRP A 111 2.56 0.60 -15.70
CA TRP A 111 3.50 1.68 -16.03
C TRP A 111 3.02 2.58 -17.15
N LYS A 112 2.31 2.03 -18.14
CA LYS A 112 1.70 2.82 -19.21
C LYS A 112 0.61 3.74 -18.68
N GLU A 113 -0.15 3.30 -17.68
CA GLU A 113 -1.18 4.11 -17.02
C GLU A 113 -0.55 5.23 -16.18
N MET A 114 0.48 4.92 -15.37
CA MET A 114 1.23 5.95 -14.62
C MET A 114 1.82 7.03 -15.54
N ASN A 115 2.36 6.63 -16.69
CA ASN A 115 2.92 7.59 -17.64
C ASN A 115 1.85 8.53 -18.22
N LYS A 116 0.62 8.05 -18.42
CA LYS A 116 -0.50 8.92 -18.83
C LYS A 116 -0.84 9.94 -17.75
N GLU A 117 -0.84 9.53 -16.48
CA GLU A 117 -1.10 10.40 -15.32
C GLU A 117 -0.04 11.50 -15.12
N ARG A 118 1.17 11.31 -15.65
CA ARG A 118 2.21 12.35 -15.67
C ARG A 118 1.95 13.42 -16.74
N THR A 119 1.26 13.05 -17.81
CA THR A 119 0.96 13.93 -18.96
C THR A 119 -0.42 14.56 -18.89
N SER A 120 -1.30 14.05 -18.02
CA SER A 120 -2.61 14.63 -17.77
C SER A 120 -2.49 15.87 -16.88
N ASN A 121 -3.47 16.77 -16.95
CA ASN A 121 -3.61 17.90 -16.02
C ASN A 121 -4.02 17.39 -14.64
N SER A 122 -3.07 16.79 -13.93
CA SER A 122 -3.25 16.26 -12.59
C SER A 122 -3.45 17.37 -11.58
N SER A 123 -4.32 17.15 -10.58
CA SER A 123 -4.49 18.07 -9.44
C SER A 123 -3.35 17.96 -8.42
N PHE A 124 -2.42 17.02 -8.58
CA PHE A 124 -1.29 16.85 -7.69
C PHE A 124 -0.08 17.68 -8.14
N SER A 125 0.71 18.12 -7.16
CA SER A 125 1.98 18.78 -7.44
C SER A 125 2.95 17.82 -8.15
N GLU A 126 3.83 18.38 -8.97
CA GLU A 126 4.86 17.59 -9.65
C GLU A 126 5.74 16.82 -8.66
N THR A 127 6.02 17.40 -7.49
CA THR A 127 6.72 16.74 -6.38
C THR A 127 6.00 15.47 -5.92
N PHE A 128 4.68 15.54 -5.72
CA PHE A 128 3.89 14.38 -5.31
C PHE A 128 3.86 13.30 -6.39
N ILE A 129 3.66 13.69 -7.65
CA ILE A 129 3.70 12.79 -8.80
C ILE A 129 5.05 12.05 -8.83
N ASN A 130 6.16 12.77 -8.65
CA ASN A 130 7.49 12.17 -8.61
C ASN A 130 7.67 11.17 -7.45
N ILE A 131 7.08 11.43 -6.29
CA ILE A 131 7.10 10.49 -5.15
C ILE A 131 6.33 9.21 -5.47
N ALA A 132 5.16 9.32 -6.09
CA ALA A 132 4.39 8.15 -6.53
C ALA A 132 5.18 7.30 -7.54
N PHE A 133 5.86 7.94 -8.49
CA PHE A 133 6.77 7.26 -9.42
C PHE A 133 7.96 6.61 -8.71
N ASN A 134 8.58 7.30 -7.76
CA ASN A 134 9.73 6.78 -7.03
C ASN A 134 9.34 5.62 -6.11
N LEU A 135 8.14 5.63 -5.53
CA LEU A 135 7.61 4.49 -4.79
C LEU A 135 7.48 3.26 -5.69
N ALA A 136 6.91 3.43 -6.89
CA ALA A 136 6.79 2.37 -7.88
C ALA A 136 8.16 1.81 -8.33
N ARG A 137 9.15 2.69 -8.57
CA ARG A 137 10.53 2.28 -8.91
C ARG A 137 11.22 1.56 -7.77
N MET A 138 11.08 2.07 -6.55
CA MET A 138 11.64 1.47 -5.35
C MET A 138 11.10 0.05 -5.18
N ALA A 139 9.79 -0.15 -5.35
CA ALA A 139 9.19 -1.47 -5.33
C ALA A 139 9.84 -2.43 -6.33
N GLN A 140 10.04 -1.99 -7.58
CA GLN A 140 10.72 -2.81 -8.57
C GLN A 140 12.14 -3.17 -8.13
N CYS A 141 12.93 -2.22 -7.64
CA CYS A 141 14.28 -2.50 -7.16
C CYS A 141 14.31 -3.47 -5.97
N MET A 142 13.35 -3.35 -5.05
CA MET A 142 13.26 -4.22 -3.87
C MET A 142 12.86 -5.64 -4.23
N TYR A 143 11.97 -5.81 -5.22
CA TYR A 143 11.39 -7.12 -5.56
C TYR A 143 11.97 -7.76 -6.84
N GLN A 144 12.93 -7.11 -7.51
CA GLN A 144 13.52 -7.58 -8.77
C GLN A 144 14.13 -8.98 -8.67
N HIS A 145 14.72 -9.31 -7.51
CA HIS A 145 15.46 -10.56 -7.28
C HIS A 145 14.78 -11.42 -6.20
N GLY A 146 13.45 -11.39 -6.13
CA GLY A 146 12.65 -12.03 -5.09
C GLY A 146 12.32 -11.08 -3.94
N ASP A 147 11.96 -11.62 -2.78
CA ASP A 147 11.55 -10.81 -1.63
C ASP A 147 12.73 -10.06 -0.99
N GLY A 148 12.98 -8.81 -1.41
CA GLY A 148 13.99 -7.96 -0.78
C GLY A 148 13.55 -7.30 0.53
N HIS A 149 12.31 -7.48 0.97
CA HIS A 149 11.76 -6.82 2.16
C HIS A 149 11.70 -7.76 3.38
N GLY A 150 11.14 -8.95 3.22
CA GLY A 150 10.98 -9.93 4.28
C GLY A 150 12.19 -10.85 4.39
N ILE A 151 12.31 -11.80 3.48
CA ILE A 151 13.43 -12.75 3.41
C ILE A 151 14.59 -12.07 2.68
N GLY A 152 15.24 -11.11 3.34
CA GLY A 152 16.29 -10.28 2.75
C GLY A 152 17.27 -11.08 1.89
N ASN A 153 17.14 -10.95 0.57
CA ASN A 153 18.08 -11.55 -0.37
C ASN A 153 19.45 -10.86 -0.21
N CYS A 154 20.52 -11.56 -0.58
CA CYS A 154 21.88 -11.02 -0.41
C CYS A 154 22.08 -9.72 -1.20
N GLU A 155 21.49 -9.63 -2.40
CA GLU A 155 21.69 -8.50 -3.30
C GLU A 155 21.05 -7.18 -2.81
N THR A 156 19.80 -7.20 -2.33
CA THR A 156 19.15 -6.01 -1.76
C THR A 156 19.87 -5.57 -0.48
N LYS A 157 20.33 -6.53 0.35
CA LYS A 157 21.13 -6.21 1.54
C LYS A 157 22.45 -5.53 1.16
N GLU A 158 23.17 -6.03 0.17
CA GLU A 158 24.41 -5.42 -0.32
C GLU A 158 24.17 -4.01 -0.87
N ARG A 159 23.11 -3.81 -1.66
CA ARG A 159 22.73 -2.47 -2.17
C ARG A 159 22.44 -1.49 -1.03
N VAL A 160 21.71 -1.93 0.00
CA VAL A 160 21.39 -1.07 1.17
C VAL A 160 22.66 -0.73 1.96
N VAL A 161 23.55 -1.71 2.20
CA VAL A 161 24.83 -1.48 2.89
C VAL A 161 25.71 -0.52 2.10
N SER A 162 25.81 -0.74 0.78
CA SER A 162 26.58 0.13 -0.10
C SER A 162 26.06 1.57 -0.10
N LEU A 163 24.73 1.76 -0.12
CA LEU A 163 24.12 3.08 -0.20
C LEU A 163 24.13 3.87 1.12
N LEU A 164 23.90 3.20 2.25
CA LEU A 164 23.68 3.87 3.54
C LEU A 164 24.87 3.81 4.49
N ILE A 165 25.76 2.82 4.34
CA ILE A 165 26.83 2.53 5.30
C ILE A 165 28.19 2.82 4.68
N GLN A 166 28.40 2.48 3.41
CA GLN A 166 29.69 2.68 2.75
C GLN A 166 29.78 4.08 2.12
N PRO A 167 30.84 4.86 2.41
CA PRO A 167 31.04 6.15 1.76
C PRO A 167 31.39 5.95 0.29
N ILE A 168 30.97 6.89 -0.56
CA ILE A 168 31.36 6.92 -1.97
C ILE A 168 32.85 7.30 -2.03
N PRO A 169 33.69 6.52 -2.74
CA PRO A 169 35.11 6.82 -2.93
C PRO A 169 35.39 8.20 -3.52
#